data_AF-A0AA97HLT5-F1
#
_entry.id   AF-A0AA97HLT5-F1
#
_cell.length_a   1.000
_cell.length_b   1.000
_cell.length_c   1.000
_cell.angle_alpha   90.00
_cell.angle_beta   90.00
_cell.angle_gamma   90.00
#
_symmetry.space_group_name_H-M   'P 1'
#
loop_
_entity.id
_entity.type
_entity.pdbx_description
1 polymer ?
#
loop_
_entity_poly.entity_id
_entity_poly.type
_entity_poly.pdbx_seq_one_letter_code
_entity_poly.pdbx_strand_id
1 'polypeptide(L)'
;MRLLLGLPFTRGMAALGLVVLVAGCSAPPPSDAIALSEPGARVNSSSPRVEPQSEDRPDPAEFATAQQKRQEDEPNLTYATQSAATTLPTATVVSVGDGDTLRVQGQTGPITVRLACIDAPESNQAFGSEASLRLRQLLATGQAVEVRAIERDRYDRTVAELYSRAS
;
A
#
# COMPACT_ATOMS: atom_id res chain seq x y z
N MET A 1 -27.06 -33.28 42.36
CA MET A 1 -27.43 -31.85 42.21
C MET A 1 -27.07 -31.39 40.81
N ARG A 2 -28.08 -30.97 40.06
CA ARG A 2 -28.01 -30.33 38.74
C ARG A 2 -27.55 -28.88 38.95
N LEU A 3 -26.68 -28.33 38.10
CA LEU A 3 -26.97 -27.09 37.38
C LEU A 3 -25.98 -26.85 36.24
N LEU A 4 -26.51 -26.84 35.01
CA LEU A 4 -25.93 -26.20 33.83
C LEU A 4 -25.92 -24.67 34.02
N LEU A 5 -24.96 -23.98 33.39
CA LEU A 5 -25.02 -22.64 32.76
C LEU A 5 -23.62 -22.41 32.18
N GLY A 6 -23.35 -21.97 30.95
CA GLY A 6 -24.15 -21.40 29.88
C GLY A 6 -23.19 -20.55 29.02
N LEU A 7 -22.92 -20.97 27.79
CA LEU A 7 -22.59 -20.07 26.66
C LEU A 7 -23.83 -20.16 25.74
N PRO A 8 -24.27 -19.10 25.04
CA PRO A 8 -23.46 -18.03 24.45
C PRO A 8 -24.07 -16.61 24.57
N PHE A 9 -23.26 -15.57 24.37
CA PHE A 9 -23.82 -14.26 24.00
C PHE A 9 -23.02 -13.62 22.88
N THR A 10 -23.51 -13.85 21.67
CA THR A 10 -23.30 -13.03 20.48
C THR A 10 -23.87 -11.63 20.68
N ARG A 11 -23.01 -10.62 20.60
CA ARG A 11 -23.30 -9.25 20.14
C ARG A 11 -22.00 -8.76 19.49
N GLY A 12 -21.94 -8.32 18.25
CA GLY A 12 -22.88 -7.47 17.54
C GLY A 12 -22.07 -6.24 17.12
N MET A 13 -21.84 -6.15 15.81
CA MET A 13 -20.94 -5.26 15.08
C MET A 13 -20.94 -3.78 15.48
N ALA A 14 -19.75 -3.17 15.45
CA ALA A 14 -19.46 -1.99 14.61
C ALA A 14 -17.94 -1.75 14.59
N ALA A 15 -17.22 -2.42 13.70
CA ALA A 15 -15.83 -2.08 13.41
C ALA A 15 -15.82 -0.86 12.49
N LEU A 16 -15.80 0.35 13.06
CA LEU A 16 -15.21 1.48 12.35
C LEU A 16 -13.71 1.24 12.31
N GLY A 17 -13.26 0.55 11.26
CA GLY A 17 -11.85 0.40 10.95
C GLY A 17 -11.25 1.77 10.69
N LEU A 18 -10.35 2.20 11.57
CA LEU A 18 -9.50 3.35 11.31
C LEU A 18 -8.50 2.95 10.23
N VAL A 19 -8.80 3.34 8.99
CA VAL A 19 -7.90 3.19 7.86
C VAL A 19 -6.83 4.27 7.98
N VAL A 20 -5.61 3.91 8.39
CA VAL A 20 -4.45 4.79 8.26
C VAL A 20 -4.01 4.74 6.80
N LEU A 21 -4.55 5.66 6.01
CA LEU A 21 -4.24 5.79 4.59
C LEU A 21 -2.94 6.60 4.47
N VAL A 22 -1.79 5.92 4.46
CA VAL A 22 -0.48 6.55 4.20
C VAL A 22 -0.32 6.68 2.69
N ALA A 23 -0.57 7.89 2.17
CA ALA A 23 -0.33 8.21 0.78
C ALA A 23 1.18 8.43 0.52
N GLY A 24 1.69 7.79 -0.54
CA GLY A 24 2.89 8.24 -1.26
C GLY A 24 4.22 7.58 -0.88
N CYS A 25 4.44 6.34 -1.33
CA CYS A 25 5.81 5.82 -1.51
C CYS A 25 6.41 6.48 -2.77
N SER A 26 7.28 7.47 -2.59
CA SER A 26 8.21 7.90 -3.64
C SER A 26 9.51 7.12 -3.49
N ALA A 27 9.74 6.16 -4.37
CA ALA A 27 10.98 5.38 -4.41
C ALA A 27 12.18 6.29 -4.75
N PRO A 28 13.34 6.19 -4.05
CA PRO A 28 14.57 6.80 -4.53
C PRO A 28 15.17 5.95 -5.66
N PRO A 29 15.73 6.55 -6.73
CA PRO A 29 16.32 5.80 -7.83
C PRO A 29 17.61 5.08 -7.38
N PRO A 30 17.96 3.93 -7.99
CA PRO A 30 19.16 3.19 -7.65
C PRO A 30 20.42 3.96 -8.10
N SER A 31 21.41 3.97 -7.20
CA SER A 31 22.74 4.50 -7.45
C SER A 31 23.54 3.55 -8.33
N ASP A 32 23.63 3.85 -9.62
CA ASP A 32 24.66 3.30 -10.51
C ASP A 32 25.62 4.40 -11.00
N ALA A 33 26.87 3.96 -11.13
CA ALA A 33 28.10 4.71 -11.12
C ALA A 33 28.47 5.43 -12.44
N ILE A 34 29.19 6.55 -12.26
CA ILE A 34 30.35 7.09 -13.02
C ILE A 34 30.36 6.97 -14.55
N ALA A 35 30.40 8.13 -15.23
CA ALA A 35 31.21 8.33 -16.44
C ALA A 35 31.66 9.80 -16.57
N LEU A 36 32.97 10.02 -16.55
CA LEU A 36 33.64 11.27 -16.94
C LEU A 36 33.62 11.41 -18.47
N SER A 37 33.22 12.57 -19.01
CA SER A 37 33.83 13.21 -20.20
C SER A 37 33.22 14.59 -20.47
N GLU A 38 34.06 15.61 -20.65
CA GLU A 38 33.70 16.93 -21.17
C GLU A 38 33.35 16.88 -22.67
N PRO A 39 32.50 17.79 -23.16
CA PRO A 39 32.96 18.60 -24.28
C PRO A 39 32.44 20.05 -24.29
N GLY A 40 33.19 20.91 -24.98
CA GLY A 40 32.98 22.35 -25.03
C GLY A 40 31.76 22.84 -25.83
N ALA A 41 31.40 24.07 -25.47
CA ALA A 41 31.14 25.21 -26.34
C ALA A 41 30.02 25.18 -27.41
N ARG A 42 29.27 26.30 -27.37
CA ARG A 42 28.51 27.03 -28.40
C ARG A 42 27.01 26.74 -28.52
N VAL A 43 26.28 27.75 -28.03
CA VAL A 43 24.94 28.16 -28.44
C VAL A 43 24.80 28.27 -29.97
N ASN A 44 23.71 27.73 -30.52
CA ASN A 44 23.02 28.38 -31.64
C ASN A 44 21.53 28.08 -31.61
N SER A 45 20.77 29.17 -31.56
CA SER A 45 19.34 29.30 -31.70
C SER A 45 18.94 29.25 -33.18
N SER A 46 18.09 28.28 -33.57
CA SER A 46 17.23 28.42 -34.75
C SER A 46 16.14 27.34 -34.74
N SER A 47 14.94 27.72 -34.32
CA SER A 47 13.71 26.97 -34.61
C SER A 47 13.42 27.01 -36.11
N PRO A 48 13.03 25.89 -36.72
CA PRO A 48 12.21 25.90 -37.91
C PRO A 48 10.75 25.67 -37.51
N ARG A 49 9.99 26.75 -37.63
CA ARG A 49 8.57 26.85 -37.99
C ARG A 49 7.86 25.51 -38.26
N VAL A 50 6.95 25.12 -37.36
CA VAL A 50 5.89 24.15 -37.64
C VAL A 50 4.94 24.81 -38.63
N GLU A 51 4.88 24.30 -39.86
CA GLU A 51 3.76 24.56 -40.78
C GLU A 51 2.62 23.59 -40.45
N PRO A 52 1.40 24.07 -40.18
CA PRO A 52 0.24 23.22 -40.01
C PRO A 52 -0.31 22.84 -41.40
N GLN A 53 -0.12 21.60 -41.81
CA GLN A 53 -0.77 21.08 -43.00
C GLN A 53 -2.14 20.51 -42.63
N SER A 54 -3.15 21.30 -42.98
CA SER A 54 -4.51 20.93 -43.42
C SER A 54 -5.23 19.84 -42.62
N GLU A 55 -6.04 20.29 -41.67
CA GLU A 55 -7.19 19.54 -41.16
C GLU A 55 -8.14 19.26 -42.32
N ASP A 56 -8.24 17.98 -42.68
CA ASP A 56 -9.27 17.46 -43.57
C ASP A 56 -10.62 17.60 -42.85
N ARG A 57 -11.43 18.56 -43.31
CA ARG A 57 -12.72 18.89 -42.72
C ARG A 57 -13.80 18.05 -43.42
N PRO A 58 -14.41 17.06 -42.77
CA PRO A 58 -15.51 16.32 -43.37
C PRO A 58 -16.75 17.21 -43.57
N ASP A 59 -17.40 17.03 -44.72
CA ASP A 59 -18.58 17.76 -45.18
C ASP A 59 -19.76 17.69 -44.19
N PRO A 60 -20.52 18.79 -43.99
CA PRO A 60 -21.56 18.90 -42.96
C PRO A 60 -22.90 18.19 -43.28
N ALA A 61 -22.91 17.16 -44.14
CA ALA A 61 -24.14 16.59 -44.71
C ALA A 61 -24.44 15.12 -44.39
N GLU A 62 -23.88 14.52 -43.33
CA GLU A 62 -24.10 13.09 -43.02
C GLU A 62 -24.59 12.79 -41.59
N PHE A 63 -25.25 13.74 -40.94
CA PHE A 63 -25.77 13.58 -39.56
C PHE A 63 -27.19 12.98 -39.46
N ALA A 64 -27.73 12.41 -40.53
CA ALA A 64 -29.08 11.85 -40.50
C ALA A 64 -29.11 10.44 -41.09
N THR A 65 -29.35 9.46 -40.22
CA THR A 65 -29.75 8.06 -40.52
C THR A 65 -28.62 7.03 -40.44
N ALA A 66 -28.16 6.71 -39.22
CA ALA A 66 -27.52 5.42 -38.95
C ALA A 66 -27.56 5.00 -37.46
N GLN A 67 -28.59 5.37 -36.69
CA GLN A 67 -28.68 5.02 -35.26
C GLN A 67 -29.57 3.81 -34.93
N GLN A 68 -30.00 3.01 -35.91
CA GLN A 68 -30.99 1.95 -35.63
C GLN A 68 -30.62 0.58 -36.20
N LYS A 69 -29.40 0.08 -35.97
CA LYS A 69 -29.08 -1.36 -35.99
C LYS A 69 -27.63 -1.66 -35.55
N ARG A 70 -27.34 -1.59 -34.24
CA ARG A 70 -26.15 -2.23 -33.63
C ARG A 70 -26.47 -2.62 -32.19
N GLN A 71 -27.39 -3.55 -32.08
CA GLN A 71 -27.61 -4.31 -30.86
C GLN A 71 -27.41 -5.76 -31.30
N GLU A 72 -26.68 -6.54 -30.49
CA GLU A 72 -26.23 -7.93 -30.69
C GLU A 72 -24.77 -8.07 -31.16
N ASP A 73 -23.83 -7.90 -30.22
CA ASP A 73 -22.64 -8.77 -30.06
C ASP A 73 -21.78 -8.38 -28.83
N GLU A 74 -22.41 -8.05 -27.69
CA GLU A 74 -21.66 -7.95 -26.43
C GLU A 74 -21.62 -9.35 -25.80
N PRO A 75 -20.45 -10.00 -25.68
CA PRO A 75 -20.35 -11.22 -24.91
C PRO A 75 -20.75 -10.90 -23.47
N ASN A 76 -21.66 -11.70 -22.91
CA ASN A 76 -21.98 -11.67 -21.48
C ASN A 76 -20.73 -12.03 -20.68
N LEU A 77 -19.90 -11.02 -20.42
CA LEU A 77 -18.82 -11.08 -19.46
C LEU A 77 -19.45 -11.04 -18.08
N THR A 78 -19.98 -12.19 -17.66
CA THR A 78 -20.33 -12.45 -16.27
C THR A 78 -19.01 -12.51 -15.48
N TYR A 79 -18.46 -11.35 -15.13
CA TYR A 79 -17.44 -11.26 -14.09
C TYR A 79 -18.12 -11.64 -12.78
N ALA A 80 -18.07 -12.91 -12.42
CA ALA A 80 -18.43 -13.33 -11.07
C ALA A 80 -17.48 -12.63 -10.11
N THR A 81 -17.92 -11.53 -9.50
CA THR A 81 -17.19 -10.86 -8.42
C THR A 81 -17.21 -11.77 -7.20
N GLN A 82 -16.23 -12.66 -7.10
CA GLN A 82 -15.99 -13.40 -5.87
C GLN A 82 -15.19 -12.51 -4.93
N SER A 83 -15.88 -11.75 -4.08
CA SER A 83 -15.26 -11.11 -2.92
C SER A 83 -14.95 -12.20 -1.87
N ALA A 84 -13.80 -12.85 -2.01
CA ALA A 84 -13.20 -13.58 -0.91
C ALA A 84 -12.62 -12.56 0.08
N ALA A 85 -13.25 -12.43 1.26
CA ALA A 85 -12.66 -11.65 2.34
C ALA A 85 -11.40 -12.39 2.84
N THR A 86 -10.22 -11.87 2.50
CA THR A 86 -8.95 -12.41 3.00
C THR A 86 -8.80 -12.05 4.46
N THR A 87 -8.98 -13.03 5.35
CA THR A 87 -8.65 -12.89 6.77
C THR A 87 -7.13 -12.77 6.91
N LEU A 88 -6.66 -11.67 7.50
CA LEU A 88 -5.24 -11.48 7.77
C LEU A 88 -4.78 -12.34 8.96
N PRO A 89 -3.56 -12.89 8.93
CA PRO A 89 -3.01 -13.63 10.06
C PRO A 89 -2.83 -12.71 11.27
N THR A 90 -3.19 -13.21 12.45
CA THR A 90 -2.99 -12.51 13.72
C THR A 90 -1.64 -12.87 14.33
N ALA A 91 -0.98 -11.87 14.91
CA ALA A 91 0.24 -12.00 15.69
C ALA A 91 0.16 -11.16 16.97
N THR A 92 1.01 -11.46 17.94
CA THR A 92 1.07 -10.71 19.21
C THR A 92 2.34 -9.88 19.28
N VAL A 93 2.25 -8.61 19.63
CA VAL A 93 3.43 -7.74 19.77
C VAL A 93 4.30 -8.21 20.93
N VAL A 94 5.58 -8.47 20.66
CA VAL A 94 6.57 -8.91 21.67
C VAL A 94 7.41 -7.72 22.12
N SER A 95 7.98 -6.98 21.18
CA SER A 95 8.80 -5.82 21.47
C SER A 95 8.84 -4.85 20.29
N VAL A 96 9.13 -3.59 20.58
CA VAL A 96 9.39 -2.54 19.58
C VAL A 96 10.86 -2.19 19.64
N GLY A 97 11.56 -2.33 18.51
CA GLY A 97 12.96 -1.96 18.37
C GLY A 97 13.09 -0.47 18.11
N ASP A 98 12.71 -0.07 16.91
CA ASP A 98 12.86 1.29 16.36
C ASP A 98 11.48 1.86 15.97
N GLY A 99 11.43 3.08 15.42
CA GLY A 99 10.18 3.75 15.07
C GLY A 99 9.38 3.11 13.92
N ASP A 100 9.99 2.19 13.18
CA ASP A 100 9.39 1.43 12.08
C ASP A 100 9.51 -0.09 12.24
N THR A 101 10.21 -0.57 13.27
CA THR A 101 10.64 -1.97 13.40
C THR A 101 10.16 -2.57 14.72
N LEU A 102 9.49 -3.72 14.64
CA LEU A 102 8.97 -4.44 15.79
C LEU A 102 9.09 -5.95 15.64
N ARG A 103 9.06 -6.65 16.77
CA ARG A 103 8.96 -8.11 16.83
C ARG A 103 7.57 -8.53 17.25
N VAL A 104 7.02 -9.48 16.50
CA VAL A 104 5.73 -10.09 16.83
C VAL A 104 5.87 -11.61 16.91
N GLN A 105 5.03 -12.21 17.74
CA GLN A 105 4.88 -13.65 17.86
C GLN A 105 3.81 -14.09 16.86
N GLY A 106 4.25 -14.70 15.76
CA GLY A 106 3.37 -15.32 14.77
C GLY A 106 3.07 -16.78 15.10
N GLN A 107 2.31 -17.43 14.22
CA GLN A 107 1.93 -18.85 14.35
C GLN A 107 3.14 -19.80 14.30
N THR A 108 4.10 -19.51 13.43
CA THR A 108 5.29 -20.35 13.20
C THR A 108 6.48 -19.96 14.07
N GLY A 109 6.36 -18.90 14.89
CA GLY A 109 7.45 -18.39 15.70
C GLY A 109 7.55 -16.86 15.70
N PRO A 110 8.59 -16.32 16.36
CA PRO A 110 8.86 -14.90 16.37
C PRO A 110 9.29 -14.43 14.98
N ILE A 111 8.73 -13.31 14.53
CA ILE A 111 9.07 -12.66 13.26
C ILE A 111 9.43 -11.19 13.53
N THR A 112 10.43 -10.70 12.81
CA THR A 112 10.78 -9.27 12.81
C THR A 112 10.06 -8.61 11.64
N VAL A 113 9.28 -7.59 11.96
CA VAL A 113 8.45 -6.84 11.03
C VAL A 113 8.99 -5.43 10.89
N ARG A 114 9.18 -4.98 9.65
CA ARG A 114 9.38 -3.57 9.31
C ARG A 114 8.09 -3.02 8.71
N LEU A 115 7.64 -1.89 9.21
CA LEU A 115 6.41 -1.27 8.74
C LEU A 115 6.58 -0.80 7.31
N ALA A 116 5.64 -1.19 6.45
CA ALA A 116 5.63 -0.75 5.08
C ALA A 116 5.38 0.76 5.00
N CYS A 117 6.06 1.44 4.06
CA CYS A 117 5.89 2.86 3.78
C CYS A 117 6.25 3.82 4.93
N ILE A 118 6.92 3.33 5.99
CA ILE A 118 7.36 4.13 7.13
C ILE A 118 8.89 4.04 7.22
N ASP A 119 9.55 5.19 7.27
CA ASP A 119 10.98 5.30 7.53
C ASP A 119 11.14 6.22 8.75
N ALA A 120 11.59 5.64 9.85
CA ALA A 120 11.75 6.33 11.13
C ALA A 120 13.23 6.41 11.50
N PRO A 121 13.67 7.46 12.21
CA PRO A 121 15.02 7.52 12.71
C PRO A 121 15.30 6.32 13.61
N GLU A 122 16.46 5.71 13.41
CA GLU A 122 16.97 4.65 14.27
C GLU A 122 17.14 5.17 15.70
N SER A 123 17.09 4.27 16.69
CA SER A 123 17.15 4.67 18.12
C SER A 123 18.39 5.50 18.51
N ASN A 124 19.47 5.47 17.73
CA ASN A 124 20.69 6.26 17.95
C ASN A 124 20.74 7.60 17.21
N GLN A 125 19.72 7.92 16.40
CA GLN A 125 19.59 9.18 15.68
C GLN A 125 18.75 10.18 16.48
N ALA A 126 18.80 11.45 16.08
CA ALA A 126 17.93 12.48 16.65
C ALA A 126 16.46 12.07 16.47
N PHE A 127 15.66 12.18 17.54
CA PHE A 127 14.26 11.78 17.61
C PHE A 127 13.97 10.26 17.49
N GLY A 128 15.01 9.41 17.45
CA GLY A 128 14.83 7.95 17.39
C GLY A 128 14.11 7.38 18.61
N SER A 129 14.47 7.87 19.80
CA SER A 129 13.86 7.41 21.06
C SER A 129 12.36 7.74 21.13
N GLU A 130 11.98 8.91 20.60
CA GLU A 130 10.62 9.41 20.53
C GLU A 130 9.80 8.64 19.49
N ALA A 131 10.40 8.30 18.34
CA ALA A 131 9.77 7.47 17.32
C ALA A 131 9.46 6.06 17.86
N SER A 132 10.45 5.41 18.50
CA SER A 132 10.27 4.10 19.14
C SER A 132 9.24 4.15 20.27
N LEU A 133 9.25 5.20 21.09
CA LEU A 133 8.25 5.40 22.15
C LEU A 133 6.85 5.57 21.57
N ARG A 134 6.71 6.34 20.49
CA ARG A 134 5.42 6.55 19.83
C ARG A 134 4.85 5.24 19.31
N LEU A 135 5.68 4.41 18.66
CA LEU A 135 5.24 3.11 18.17
C LEU A 135 4.83 2.18 19.33
N ARG A 136 5.57 2.18 20.45
CA ARG A 136 5.19 1.43 21.68
C ARG A 136 3.86 1.87 22.28
N GLN A 137 3.52 3.15 22.20
CA GLN A 137 2.22 3.66 22.69
C GLN A 137 1.06 3.21 21.79
N LEU A 138 1.30 3.08 20.48
CA LEU A 138 0.29 2.62 19.53
C LEU A 138 0.10 1.11 19.56
N LEU A 139 1.19 0.38 19.78
CA LEU A 139 1.27 -1.07 19.77
C LEU A 139 1.92 -1.56 21.08
N ALA A 140 1.09 -1.73 22.11
CA ALA A 140 1.56 -2.18 23.41
C ALA A 140 2.05 -3.65 23.34
N THR A 141 3.06 -3.98 24.15
CA THR A 141 3.49 -5.38 24.30
C THR A 141 2.30 -6.24 24.75
N GLY A 142 2.10 -7.38 24.08
CA GLY A 142 0.97 -8.28 24.31
C GLY A 142 -0.28 -7.95 23.50
N GLN A 143 -0.30 -6.84 22.76
CA GLN A 143 -1.43 -6.49 21.89
C GLN A 143 -1.50 -7.41 20.66
N ALA A 144 -2.72 -7.84 20.32
CA ALA A 144 -2.99 -8.59 19.09
C ALA A 144 -3.08 -7.64 17.89
N VAL A 145 -2.38 -7.99 16.82
CA VAL A 145 -2.36 -7.25 15.54
C VAL A 145 -2.58 -8.19 14.38
N GLU A 146 -3.23 -7.68 13.33
CA GLU A 146 -3.32 -8.36 12.04
C GLU A 146 -2.14 -7.92 11.15
N VAL A 147 -1.49 -8.89 10.51
CA VAL A 147 -0.28 -8.67 9.71
C VAL A 147 -0.59 -8.89 8.23
N ARG A 148 -0.45 -7.84 7.42
CA ARG A 148 -0.47 -7.97 5.95
C ARG A 148 0.96 -7.92 5.43
N ALA A 149 1.56 -9.09 5.25
CA ALA A 149 2.90 -9.20 4.67
C ALA A 149 2.89 -8.80 3.19
N ILE A 150 3.88 -8.00 2.79
CA ILE A 150 4.05 -7.53 1.41
C ILE A 150 5.25 -8.23 0.78
N GLU A 151 6.41 -8.16 1.43
CA GLU A 151 7.65 -8.75 0.92
C GLU A 151 8.63 -9.09 2.06
N ARG A 152 9.78 -9.68 1.70
CA ARG A 152 10.94 -9.75 2.57
C ARG A 152 12.05 -8.84 2.07
N ASP A 153 12.67 -8.11 3.00
CA ASP A 153 13.81 -7.26 2.68
C ASP A 153 15.13 -8.07 2.58
N ARG A 154 16.21 -7.39 2.18
CA ARG A 154 17.55 -7.99 2.08
C ARG A 154 18.14 -8.48 3.41
N TYR A 155 17.53 -8.12 4.53
CA TYR A 155 17.93 -8.48 5.88
C TYR A 155 17.04 -9.59 6.47
N ASP A 156 16.21 -10.23 5.65
CA ASP A 156 15.24 -11.27 6.02
C ASP A 156 14.19 -10.81 7.05
N ARG A 157 13.90 -9.50 7.09
CA ARG A 157 12.73 -8.96 7.82
C ARG A 157 11.51 -9.02 6.93
N THR A 158 10.35 -9.19 7.55
CA THR A 158 9.07 -9.11 6.84
C THR A 158 8.64 -7.64 6.74
N VAL A 159 8.45 -7.13 5.53
CA VAL A 159 7.85 -5.82 5.29
C VAL A 159 6.33 -5.98 5.29
N ALA A 160 5.63 -5.30 6.19
CA ALA A 160 4.20 -5.50 6.37
C ALA A 160 3.44 -4.26 6.84
N GLU A 161 2.15 -4.21 6.53
CA GLU A 161 1.20 -3.33 7.20
C GLU A 161 0.65 -4.04 8.45
N LEU A 162 0.49 -3.29 9.55
CA LEU A 162 -0.09 -3.80 10.79
C LEU A 162 -1.39 -3.10 11.12
N TYR A 163 -2.38 -3.88 11.51
CA TYR A 163 -3.70 -3.38 11.91
C TYR A 163 -3.96 -3.81 13.35
N SER A 164 -4.05 -2.85 14.26
CA SER A 164 -4.53 -3.10 15.62
C SER A 164 -6.05 -3.06 15.64
N ARG A 165 -6.67 -3.98 16.37
CA ARG A 165 -8.09 -3.83 16.73
C ARG A 165 -8.18 -2.85 17.89
N ALA A 166 -8.96 -1.80 17.72
CA ALA A 166 -9.26 -0.87 18.80
C ALA A 166 -9.91 -1.65 19.95
N SER A 167 -9.28 -1.59 21.12
CA SER A 167 -9.73 -2.19 22.38
C SER A 167 -10.57 -1.22 23.17
#